data_AF-A0A401IE68-F1
#
_entry.id   AF-A0A401IE68-F1
#
_cell.length_a   1.000
_cell.length_b   1.000
_cell.length_c   1.000
_cell.angle_alpha   90.00
_cell.angle_beta   90.00
_cell.angle_gamma   90.00
#
_symmetry.space_group_name_H-M   'P 1'
#
loop_
_entity.id
_entity.type
_entity.pdbx_description
1 polymer ?
#
loop_
_entity_poly.entity_id
_entity_poly.type
_entity_poly.pdbx_seq_one_letter_code
_entity_poly.pdbx_strand_id
1 'polypeptide(L)'
;MNSNIDNQQSKPNSQKQKATNKNYYPVWFPYPHCWLKTIILLLSFCLIIFLLRIIGVISGVAILAMIGNSKDKILLNLPIILWACFLGLLFPVFLLAHIYQLLWSNPNPKLPSWMPNYRSLGEGIWGWFVSIFAVLMGVLILFSLDPHVFSSSYQNSELSDTQVTILSISWVFTSAYLYHFRRLICNSFKWLKKPKQQ
;
A
#
# COMPACT_ATOMS: atom_id res chain seq x y z
N MET A 1 72.71 27.27 24.50
CA MET A 1 71.65 28.28 24.43
C MET A 1 70.62 27.82 23.42
N ASN A 2 69.38 27.68 23.88
CA ASN A 2 68.22 27.17 23.15
C ASN A 2 67.92 27.92 21.85
N SER A 3 67.54 27.19 20.81
CA SER A 3 66.22 27.39 20.18
C SER A 3 65.96 26.30 19.13
N ASN A 4 65.16 25.30 19.53
CA ASN A 4 64.33 24.51 18.63
C ASN A 4 63.42 25.45 17.84
N ILE A 5 63.43 25.35 16.52
CA ILE A 5 62.35 25.87 15.67
C ILE A 5 61.96 24.73 14.74
N ASP A 6 60.96 23.97 15.20
CA ASP A 6 60.18 23.04 14.40
C ASP A 6 59.39 23.82 13.36
N ASN A 7 59.84 23.80 12.10
CA ASN A 7 59.02 24.20 10.95
C ASN A 7 58.42 22.96 10.30
N GLN A 8 57.28 22.53 10.84
CA GLN A 8 56.31 21.74 10.10
C GLN A 8 55.60 22.64 9.07
N GLN A 9 55.85 22.43 7.79
CA GLN A 9 55.03 23.02 6.74
C GLN A 9 54.58 21.98 5.70
N SER A 10 53.30 21.65 5.85
CA SER A 10 52.31 21.28 4.84
C SER A 10 52.57 20.06 3.94
N LYS A 11 52.07 18.91 4.39
CA LYS A 11 51.49 17.89 3.49
C LYS A 11 50.34 18.52 2.70
N PRO A 12 50.26 18.40 1.36
CA PRO A 12 49.03 18.70 0.65
C PRO A 12 48.00 17.65 1.06
N ASN A 13 46.99 18.11 1.79
CA ASN A 13 45.82 17.34 2.14
C ASN A 13 45.13 16.95 0.82
N SER A 14 45.35 15.72 0.39
CA SER A 14 44.54 15.02 -0.59
C SER A 14 43.13 14.81 -0.01
N GLN A 15 42.40 15.91 0.15
CA GLN A 15 40.95 15.89 0.21
C GLN A 15 40.50 15.38 -1.16
N LYS A 16 40.41 14.05 -1.27
CA LYS A 16 39.49 13.38 -2.17
C LYS A 16 38.13 14.04 -1.92
N GLN A 17 37.84 15.07 -2.71
CA GLN A 17 36.50 15.52 -2.98
C GLN A 17 35.77 14.27 -3.45
N LYS A 18 35.11 13.58 -2.52
CA LYS A 18 34.05 12.64 -2.85
C LYS A 18 33.02 13.49 -3.56
N ALA A 19 33.15 13.55 -4.88
CA ALA A 19 32.10 13.99 -5.78
C ALA A 19 30.89 13.13 -5.42
N THR A 20 30.04 13.67 -4.54
CA THR A 20 28.77 13.08 -4.22
C THR A 20 27.93 13.32 -5.45
N ASN A 21 27.95 12.33 -6.34
CA ASN A 21 27.09 12.27 -7.51
C ASN A 21 25.65 12.17 -6.97
N LYS A 22 25.07 13.32 -6.62
CA LYS A 22 23.67 13.44 -6.23
C LYS A 22 22.91 13.15 -7.51
N ASN A 23 22.49 11.90 -7.70
CA ASN A 23 21.46 11.56 -8.67
C ASN A 23 20.24 12.45 -8.37
N TYR A 24 20.06 13.50 -9.16
CA TYR A 24 18.93 14.42 -9.09
C TYR A 24 17.69 13.71 -9.64
N TYR A 25 17.15 12.79 -8.85
CA TYR A 25 15.85 12.22 -9.18
C TYR A 25 14.77 13.29 -8.95
N PRO A 26 13.89 13.54 -9.92
CA PRO A 26 12.87 14.57 -9.80
C PRO A 26 11.96 14.29 -8.59
N VAL A 27 11.74 15.31 -7.76
CA VAL A 27 10.91 15.20 -6.55
C VAL A 27 9.44 14.97 -6.88
N TRP A 28 8.99 15.40 -8.07
CA TRP A 28 7.60 15.23 -8.50
C TRP A 28 7.29 13.80 -8.98
N PHE A 29 8.28 13.05 -9.47
CA PHE A 29 8.04 11.71 -10.02
C PHE A 29 8.22 10.63 -8.94
N PRO A 30 7.37 9.58 -8.90
CA PRO A 30 7.49 8.52 -7.91
C PRO A 30 8.81 7.76 -8.05
N TYR A 31 9.55 7.64 -6.95
CA TYR A 31 10.80 6.89 -6.94
C TYR A 31 10.62 5.40 -7.30
N PRO A 32 11.65 4.72 -7.82
CA PRO A 32 11.54 3.30 -8.25
C PRO A 32 11.06 2.36 -7.14
N HIS A 33 11.43 2.63 -5.90
CA HIS A 33 10.96 1.87 -4.74
C HIS A 33 9.44 2.00 -4.50
N CYS A 34 8.84 3.13 -4.85
CA CYS A 34 7.39 3.31 -4.75
C CYS A 34 6.66 2.47 -5.81
N TRP A 35 7.20 2.40 -7.02
CA TRP A 35 6.70 1.52 -8.08
C TRP A 35 6.76 0.05 -7.69
N LEU A 36 7.88 -0.40 -7.11
CA LEU A 36 8.00 -1.76 -6.61
C LEU A 36 6.94 -2.08 -5.55
N LYS A 37 6.71 -1.15 -4.61
CA LYS A 37 5.63 -1.31 -3.61
C LYS A 37 4.26 -1.41 -4.26
N THR A 38 3.97 -0.61 -5.29
CA THR A 38 2.71 -0.70 -6.04
C THR A 38 2.55 -2.04 -6.75
N ILE A 39 3.60 -2.57 -7.39
CA ILE A 39 3.55 -3.87 -8.07
C ILE A 39 3.29 -4.99 -7.07
N ILE A 40 3.97 -4.97 -5.92
CA ILE A 40 3.76 -5.94 -4.85
C ILE A 40 2.34 -5.82 -4.28
N LEU A 41 1.84 -4.59 -4.12
CA LEU A 41 0.46 -4.34 -3.70
C LEU A 41 -0.53 -4.95 -4.70
N LEU A 42 -0.35 -4.70 -6.00
CA LEU A 42 -1.18 -5.24 -7.06
C LEU A 42 -1.21 -6.78 -7.02
N LEU A 43 -0.03 -7.41 -6.96
CA LEU A 43 0.09 -8.87 -6.89
C LEU A 43 -0.57 -9.44 -5.62
N SER A 44 -0.42 -8.73 -4.50
CA SER A 44 -1.10 -9.06 -3.24
C SER A 44 -2.62 -9.01 -3.40
N PHE A 45 -3.14 -8.00 -4.09
CA PHE A 45 -4.58 -7.89 -4.37
C PHE A 45 -5.09 -8.99 -5.30
N CYS A 46 -4.32 -9.38 -6.32
CA CYS A 46 -4.66 -10.55 -7.14
C CYS A 46 -4.80 -11.81 -6.28
N LEU A 47 -3.86 -12.03 -5.35
CA LEU A 47 -3.92 -13.15 -4.41
C LEU A 47 -5.14 -13.04 -3.46
N ILE A 48 -5.41 -11.85 -2.91
CA ILE A 48 -6.56 -11.62 -2.02
C ILE A 48 -7.86 -11.91 -2.75
N ILE A 49 -8.04 -11.37 -3.96
CA ILE A 49 -9.24 -11.59 -4.77
C ILE A 49 -9.40 -13.08 -5.10
N PHE A 50 -8.31 -13.77 -5.45
CA PHE A 50 -8.33 -15.20 -5.70
C PHE A 50 -8.77 -16.00 -4.46
N LEU A 51 -8.19 -15.70 -3.28
CA LEU A 51 -8.56 -16.35 -2.02
C LEU A 51 -10.00 -16.02 -1.62
N LEU A 52 -10.42 -14.76 -1.76
CA LEU A 52 -11.79 -14.34 -1.50
C LEU A 52 -12.78 -15.02 -2.43
N ARG A 53 -12.42 -15.29 -3.68
CA ARG A 53 -13.27 -16.06 -4.61
C ARG A 53 -13.44 -17.51 -4.13
N ILE A 54 -12.37 -18.16 -3.71
CA ILE A 54 -12.42 -19.53 -3.17
C ILE A 54 -13.25 -19.57 -1.89
N ILE A 55 -12.93 -18.69 -0.93
CA ILE A 55 -13.63 -18.60 0.35
C ILE A 55 -15.10 -18.22 0.12
N GLY A 56 -15.37 -17.30 -0.81
CA GLY A 56 -16.71 -16.86 -1.18
C GLY A 56 -17.56 -17.98 -1.78
N VAL A 57 -17.00 -18.83 -2.62
CA VAL A 57 -17.71 -20.02 -3.15
C VAL A 57 -18.05 -21.00 -2.02
N ILE A 58 -17.07 -21.32 -1.16
CA ILE A 58 -17.25 -22.26 -0.06
C ILE A 58 -18.27 -21.72 0.97
N SER A 59 -18.10 -20.46 1.39
CA SER A 59 -18.98 -19.81 2.37
C SER A 59 -20.35 -19.51 1.79
N GLY A 60 -20.46 -19.17 0.51
CA GLY A 60 -21.73 -18.96 -0.19
C GLY A 60 -22.61 -20.20 -0.14
N VAL A 61 -22.07 -21.39 -0.45
CA VAL A 61 -22.82 -22.65 -0.35
C VAL A 61 -23.32 -22.90 1.07
N ALA A 62 -22.50 -22.64 2.09
CA ALA A 62 -22.88 -22.79 3.50
C ALA A 62 -23.97 -21.78 3.92
N ILE A 63 -23.84 -20.52 3.50
CA ILE A 63 -24.81 -19.45 3.83
C ILE A 63 -26.16 -19.71 3.15
N LEU A 64 -26.17 -20.14 1.89
CA LEU A 64 -27.40 -20.52 1.17
C LEU A 64 -28.13 -21.69 1.86
N ALA A 65 -27.39 -22.68 2.35
CA ALA A 65 -27.96 -23.79 3.12
C ALA A 65 -28.60 -23.35 4.46
N MET A 66 -28.04 -22.33 5.12
CA MET A 66 -28.59 -21.78 6.36
C MET A 66 -29.82 -20.88 6.12
N ILE A 67 -29.82 -20.08 5.03
CA ILE A 67 -30.95 -19.20 4.67
C ILE A 67 -32.19 -20.01 4.31
N GLY A 68 -32.05 -21.12 3.58
CA GLY A 68 -33.17 -21.94 3.13
C GLY A 68 -34.00 -22.57 4.27
N ASN A 69 -33.46 -22.59 5.49
CA ASN A 69 -34.04 -23.29 6.64
C ASN A 69 -34.63 -22.36 7.72
N SER A 70 -34.53 -21.04 7.56
CA SER A 70 -34.90 -20.06 8.60
C SER A 70 -36.04 -19.14 8.16
N LYS A 71 -37.08 -19.02 9.01
CA LYS A 71 -38.20 -18.09 8.80
C LYS A 71 -37.90 -16.67 9.30
N ASP A 72 -36.88 -16.50 10.13
CA ASP A 72 -36.54 -15.22 10.79
C ASP A 72 -35.36 -14.53 10.08
N LYS A 73 -35.70 -13.55 9.25
CA LYS A 73 -34.74 -12.85 8.38
C LYS A 73 -33.78 -11.91 9.12
N ILE A 74 -34.13 -11.42 10.31
CA ILE A 74 -33.35 -10.39 11.01
C ILE A 74 -32.16 -10.99 11.78
N LEU A 75 -32.37 -12.11 12.49
CA LEU A 75 -31.30 -12.77 13.26
C LEU A 75 -30.22 -13.38 12.36
N LEU A 76 -30.60 -13.73 11.13
CA LEU A 76 -29.73 -14.38 10.15
C LEU A 76 -28.84 -13.39 9.37
N ASN A 77 -29.20 -12.11 9.33
CA ASN A 77 -28.44 -11.09 8.61
C ASN A 77 -27.18 -10.61 9.37
N LEU A 78 -27.21 -10.61 10.71
CA LEU A 78 -26.08 -10.19 11.53
C LEU A 78 -24.79 -11.01 11.28
N PRO A 79 -24.80 -12.36 11.29
CA PRO A 79 -23.60 -13.14 11.01
C PRO A 79 -23.08 -12.93 9.58
N ILE A 80 -23.97 -12.73 8.60
CA ILE A 80 -23.59 -12.44 7.21
C ILE A 80 -22.86 -11.09 7.12
N ILE A 81 -23.37 -10.05 7.80
CA ILE A 81 -22.73 -8.73 7.84
C ILE A 81 -21.36 -8.82 8.52
N LEU A 82 -21.27 -9.50 9.67
CA LEU A 82 -19.98 -9.70 10.37
C LEU A 82 -18.97 -10.46 9.50
N TRP A 83 -19.43 -11.49 8.78
CA TRP A 83 -18.60 -12.25 7.85
C TRP A 83 -18.13 -11.40 6.67
N ALA A 84 -19.02 -10.57 6.10
CA ALA A 84 -18.68 -9.63 5.04
C ALA A 84 -17.67 -8.58 5.52
N CYS A 85 -17.83 -8.04 6.74
CA CYS A 85 -16.85 -7.12 7.33
C CYS A 85 -15.50 -7.80 7.56
N PHE A 86 -15.49 -9.04 8.03
CA PHE A 86 -14.26 -9.82 8.22
C PHE A 86 -13.54 -10.03 6.89
N LEU A 87 -14.23 -10.52 5.86
CA LEU A 87 -13.65 -10.78 4.54
C LEU A 87 -13.28 -9.50 3.78
N GLY A 88 -14.09 -8.45 3.92
CA GLY A 88 -13.92 -7.20 3.18
C GLY A 88 -12.91 -6.25 3.80
N LEU A 89 -12.66 -6.30 5.11
CA LEU A 89 -11.82 -5.33 5.80
C LEU A 89 -10.67 -5.99 6.57
N LEU A 90 -10.97 -6.96 7.43
CA LEU A 90 -9.96 -7.51 8.33
C LEU A 90 -9.01 -8.47 7.61
N PHE A 91 -9.56 -9.37 6.79
CA PHE A 91 -8.80 -10.37 6.05
C PHE A 91 -7.79 -9.75 5.08
N PRO A 92 -8.15 -8.76 4.23
CA PRO A 92 -7.19 -8.14 3.33
C PRO A 92 -6.07 -7.43 4.09
N VAL A 93 -6.40 -6.62 5.10
CA VAL A 93 -5.40 -5.93 5.93
C VAL A 93 -4.42 -6.93 6.56
N PHE A 94 -4.94 -8.03 7.09
CA PHE A 94 -4.14 -9.06 7.72
C PHE A 94 -3.23 -9.78 6.73
N LEU A 95 -3.72 -10.08 5.52
CA LEU A 95 -2.93 -10.70 4.47
C LEU A 95 -1.82 -9.76 3.97
N LEU A 96 -2.14 -8.48 3.71
CA LEU A 96 -1.13 -7.48 3.33
C LEU A 96 -0.05 -7.34 4.41
N ALA A 97 -0.44 -7.37 5.69
CA ALA A 97 0.51 -7.29 6.79
C ALA A 97 1.48 -8.49 6.79
N HIS A 98 1.00 -9.70 6.50
CA HIS A 98 1.84 -10.89 6.36
C HIS A 98 2.78 -10.80 5.16
N ILE A 99 2.27 -10.38 4.00
CA ILE A 99 3.09 -10.20 2.79
C ILE A 99 4.19 -9.17 3.05
N TYR A 100 3.85 -8.06 3.72
CA TYR A 100 4.84 -7.05 4.10
C TYR A 100 5.89 -7.62 5.05
N GLN A 101 5.45 -8.39 6.05
CA GLN A 101 6.38 -9.03 6.98
C GLN A 101 7.33 -9.96 6.24
N LEU A 102 6.82 -10.85 5.38
CA LEU A 102 7.62 -11.80 4.60
C LEU A 102 8.70 -11.10 3.75
N LEU A 103 8.39 -9.94 3.17
CA LEU A 103 9.28 -9.24 2.24
C LEU A 103 10.26 -8.27 2.92
N TRP A 104 9.87 -7.62 4.03
CA TRP A 104 10.63 -6.48 4.56
C TRP A 104 10.82 -6.46 6.09
N SER A 105 10.27 -7.40 6.85
CA SER A 105 10.39 -7.39 8.31
C SER A 105 10.68 -8.76 8.90
N ASN A 106 11.58 -8.81 9.88
CA ASN A 106 11.74 -10.03 10.67
C ASN A 106 10.52 -10.24 11.59
N PRO A 107 10.10 -11.50 11.83
CA PRO A 107 9.11 -11.82 12.84
C PRO A 107 9.55 -11.34 14.22
N ASN A 108 8.60 -10.87 15.02
CA ASN A 108 8.90 -10.48 16.40
C ASN A 108 8.82 -11.72 17.30
N PRO A 109 9.89 -12.14 17.99
CA PRO A 109 9.87 -13.34 18.84
C PRO A 109 8.95 -13.22 20.05
N LYS A 110 8.48 -12.00 20.38
CA LYS A 110 7.55 -11.75 21.50
C LYS A 110 6.07 -11.91 21.12
N LEU A 111 5.76 -12.00 19.83
CA LEU A 111 4.40 -12.18 19.34
C LEU A 111 4.19 -13.65 18.93
N PRO A 112 2.96 -14.17 19.02
CA PRO A 112 2.67 -15.50 18.51
C PRO A 112 2.96 -15.55 16.99
N SER A 113 3.38 -16.72 16.51
CA SER A 113 3.88 -16.91 15.14
C SER A 113 2.87 -16.55 14.04
N TRP A 114 1.57 -16.59 14.36
CA TRP A 114 0.47 -16.25 13.45
C TRP A 114 0.16 -14.76 13.38
N MET A 115 0.69 -13.94 14.31
CA MET A 115 0.35 -12.52 14.39
C MET A 115 1.46 -11.67 13.74
N PRO A 116 1.11 -10.78 12.79
CA PRO A 116 2.10 -9.92 12.16
C PRO A 116 2.54 -8.85 13.16
N ASN A 117 3.79 -8.41 13.05
CA ASN A 117 4.32 -7.33 13.88
C ASN A 117 3.47 -6.05 13.70
N TYR A 118 3.32 -5.24 14.75
CA TYR A 118 2.52 -3.99 14.71
C TYR A 118 2.94 -3.06 13.56
N ARG A 119 4.23 -3.00 13.23
CA ARG A 119 4.74 -2.25 12.08
C ARG A 119 4.19 -2.80 10.76
N SER A 120 4.20 -4.11 10.59
CA SER A 120 3.67 -4.80 9.40
C SER A 120 2.15 -4.62 9.30
N LEU A 121 1.45 -4.66 10.45
CA LEU A 121 0.01 -4.40 10.53
C LEU A 121 -0.33 -2.97 10.07
N GLY A 122 0.45 -1.97 10.51
CA GLY A 122 0.33 -0.60 10.04
C GLY A 122 0.58 -0.45 8.53
N GLU A 123 1.51 -1.21 7.96
CA GLU A 123 1.74 -1.25 6.51
C GLU A 123 0.60 -1.94 5.75
N GLY A 124 -0.01 -2.98 6.35
CA GLY A 124 -1.22 -3.62 5.82
C GLY A 124 -2.41 -2.67 5.77
N ILE A 125 -2.67 -1.93 6.85
CA ILE A 125 -3.72 -0.89 6.90
C ILE A 125 -3.44 0.19 5.86
N TRP A 126 -2.20 0.65 5.76
CA TRP A 126 -1.83 1.66 4.77
C TRP A 126 -2.00 1.16 3.33
N GLY A 127 -1.58 -0.07 3.02
CA GLY A 127 -1.78 -0.66 1.69
C GLY A 127 -3.26 -0.82 1.33
N TRP A 128 -4.09 -1.19 2.30
CA TRP A 128 -5.55 -1.25 2.12
C TRP A 128 -6.15 0.13 1.84
N PHE A 129 -5.76 1.15 2.61
CA PHE A 129 -6.16 2.54 2.38
C PHE A 129 -5.73 3.05 0.99
N VAL A 130 -4.49 2.79 0.59
CA VAL A 130 -3.99 3.15 -0.74
C VAL A 130 -4.85 2.55 -1.85
N SER A 131 -5.24 1.28 -1.70
CA SER A 131 -6.07 0.61 -2.69
C SER A 131 -7.49 1.20 -2.77
N ILE A 132 -8.15 1.41 -1.62
CA ILE A 132 -9.49 2.04 -1.60
C ILE A 132 -9.43 3.42 -2.26
N PHE A 133 -8.42 4.22 -1.92
CA PHE A 133 -8.27 5.55 -2.49
C PHE A 133 -7.97 5.50 -3.99
N ALA A 134 -7.15 4.55 -4.44
CA ALA A 134 -6.83 4.36 -5.85
C ALA A 134 -8.05 3.93 -6.68
N VAL A 135 -8.90 3.04 -6.14
CA VAL A 135 -10.18 2.68 -6.75
C VAL A 135 -11.12 3.89 -6.82
N LEU A 136 -11.25 4.64 -5.73
CA LEU A 136 -12.09 5.85 -5.69
C LEU A 136 -11.64 6.87 -6.73
N MET A 137 -10.33 7.13 -6.85
CA MET A 137 -9.78 8.02 -7.87
C MET A 137 -10.01 7.49 -9.29
N GLY A 138 -9.83 6.19 -9.52
CA GLY A 138 -10.12 5.57 -10.82
C GLY A 138 -11.59 5.75 -11.22
N VAL A 139 -12.51 5.54 -10.27
CA VAL A 139 -13.95 5.75 -10.48
C VAL A 139 -14.26 7.21 -10.79
N LEU A 140 -13.65 8.17 -10.08
CA LEU A 140 -13.83 9.59 -10.35
C LEU A 140 -13.31 10.00 -11.73
N ILE A 141 -12.17 9.45 -12.17
CA ILE A 141 -11.62 9.67 -13.50
C ILE A 141 -12.59 9.11 -14.55
N LEU A 142 -13.07 7.88 -14.36
CA LEU A 142 -13.99 7.25 -15.29
C LEU A 142 -15.30 8.03 -15.41
N PHE A 143 -15.87 8.47 -14.28
CA PHE A 143 -17.05 9.32 -14.24
C PHE A 143 -16.86 10.66 -14.95
N SER A 144 -15.66 11.24 -14.84
CA SER A 144 -15.34 12.51 -15.51
C SER A 144 -15.21 12.36 -17.02
N LEU A 145 -14.79 11.19 -17.51
CA LEU A 145 -14.65 10.89 -18.94
C LEU A 145 -15.98 10.47 -19.56
N ASP A 146 -16.77 9.69 -18.83
CA ASP A 146 -18.08 9.23 -19.25
C ASP A 146 -19.05 9.22 -18.05
N PRO A 147 -19.90 10.26 -17.91
CA PRO A 147 -20.82 10.37 -16.79
C PRO A 147 -21.97 9.34 -16.88
N HIS A 148 -22.18 8.70 -18.05
CA HIS A 148 -23.26 7.73 -18.24
C HIS A 148 -22.91 6.33 -17.70
N VAL A 149 -21.67 6.10 -17.28
CA VAL A 149 -21.19 4.81 -16.73
C VAL A 149 -22.01 4.34 -15.52
N PHE A 150 -22.59 5.25 -14.74
CA PHE A 150 -23.45 4.93 -13.60
C PHE A 150 -24.95 5.02 -13.90
N SER A 151 -25.34 5.24 -15.16
CA SER A 151 -26.75 5.22 -15.55
C SER A 151 -27.29 3.79 -15.51
N SER A 152 -28.55 3.64 -15.09
CA SER A 152 -29.22 2.33 -14.96
C SER A 152 -29.25 1.55 -16.29
N SER A 153 -29.17 2.24 -17.43
CA SER A 153 -29.07 1.63 -18.77
C SER A 153 -27.76 0.86 -18.99
N TYR A 154 -26.70 1.15 -18.24
CA TYR A 154 -25.39 0.50 -18.30
C TYR A 154 -25.19 -0.59 -17.23
N GLN A 155 -26.15 -0.82 -16.32
CA GLN A 155 -25.98 -1.79 -15.22
C GLN A 155 -25.81 -3.26 -15.68
N ASN A 156 -26.22 -3.58 -16.91
CA ASN A 156 -26.11 -4.92 -17.48
C ASN A 156 -25.05 -5.03 -18.58
N SER A 157 -24.39 -3.93 -18.95
CA SER A 157 -23.28 -3.97 -19.92
C SER A 157 -21.97 -4.21 -19.18
N GLU A 158 -21.22 -5.21 -19.62
CA GLU A 158 -19.84 -5.41 -19.17
C GLU A 158 -19.02 -4.14 -19.43
N LEU A 159 -18.11 -3.81 -18.50
CA LEU A 159 -17.18 -2.70 -18.69
C LEU A 159 -16.37 -2.94 -19.98
N SER A 160 -16.27 -1.92 -20.83
CA SER A 160 -15.43 -2.00 -22.02
C SER A 160 -13.97 -2.20 -21.64
N ASP A 161 -13.20 -2.94 -22.45
CA ASP A 161 -11.75 -3.10 -22.31
C ASP A 161 -11.03 -1.77 -22.10
N THR A 162 -11.52 -0.70 -22.75
CA THR A 162 -10.98 0.65 -22.59
C THR A 162 -11.18 1.18 -21.17
N GLN A 163 -12.36 0.98 -20.59
CA GLN A 163 -12.69 1.42 -19.23
C GLN A 163 -11.87 0.64 -18.19
N VAL A 164 -11.75 -0.69 -18.37
CA VAL A 164 -10.91 -1.54 -17.51
C VAL A 164 -9.45 -1.11 -17.58
N THR A 165 -8.95 -0.76 -18.76
CA THR A 165 -7.58 -0.27 -18.96
C THR A 165 -7.37 1.07 -18.24
N ILE A 166 -8.29 2.02 -18.37
CA ILE A 166 -8.23 3.32 -17.68
C ILE A 166 -8.22 3.13 -16.16
N LEU A 167 -9.10 2.29 -15.63
CA LEU A 167 -9.15 1.96 -14.20
C LEU A 167 -7.84 1.33 -13.73
N SER A 168 -7.27 0.40 -14.50
CA SER A 168 -6.02 -0.27 -14.14
C SER A 168 -4.83 0.69 -14.11
N ILE A 169 -4.69 1.52 -15.14
CA ILE A 169 -3.61 2.52 -15.22
C ILE A 169 -3.76 3.55 -14.10
N SER A 170 -4.95 4.12 -13.93
CA SER A 170 -5.21 5.10 -12.87
C SER A 170 -4.96 4.52 -11.48
N TRP A 171 -5.31 3.26 -11.23
CA TRP A 171 -5.04 2.60 -9.97
C TRP A 171 -3.54 2.48 -9.69
N VAL A 172 -2.75 2.04 -10.68
CA VAL A 172 -1.29 1.89 -10.55
C VAL A 172 -0.61 3.23 -10.30
N PHE A 173 -0.95 4.26 -11.08
CA PHE A 173 -0.36 5.58 -10.93
C PHE A 173 -0.74 6.21 -9.59
N THR A 174 -2.04 6.22 -9.24
CA THR A 174 -2.49 6.76 -7.94
C THR A 174 -1.79 6.08 -6.78
N SER A 175 -1.67 4.74 -6.82
CA SER A 175 -0.98 3.98 -5.78
C SER A 175 0.50 4.35 -5.65
N ALA A 176 1.22 4.47 -6.78
CA ALA A 176 2.63 4.87 -6.78
C ALA A 176 2.82 6.29 -6.21
N TYR A 177 1.93 7.22 -6.57
CA TYR A 177 1.95 8.58 -6.06
C TYR A 177 1.61 8.66 -4.57
N LEU A 178 0.68 7.86 -4.06
CA LEU A 178 0.37 7.81 -2.62
C LEU A 178 1.56 7.31 -1.79
N TYR A 179 2.26 6.26 -2.26
CA TYR A 179 3.48 5.79 -1.59
C TYR A 179 4.60 6.83 -1.64
N HIS A 180 4.73 7.53 -2.77
CA HIS A 180 5.67 8.64 -2.92
C HIS A 180 5.34 9.80 -1.97
N PHE A 181 4.08 10.19 -1.88
CA PHE A 181 3.62 11.26 -0.99
C PHE A 181 3.89 10.94 0.48
N ARG A 182 3.55 9.72 0.92
CA ARG A 182 3.88 9.25 2.27
C ARG A 182 5.39 9.34 2.54
N ARG A 183 6.22 8.95 1.58
CA ARG A 183 7.68 9.06 1.71
C ARG A 183 8.14 10.51 1.86
N LEU A 184 7.61 11.43 1.04
CA LEU A 184 7.95 12.85 1.12
C LEU A 184 7.57 13.45 2.48
N ILE A 185 6.38 13.13 2.99
CA ILE A 185 5.93 13.54 4.33
C ILE A 185 6.86 12.99 5.41
N CYS A 186 7.14 11.68 5.39
CA CYS A 186 8.03 11.09 6.39
C CYS A 186 9.44 11.70 6.34
N ASN A 187 9.92 12.07 5.17
CA ASN A 187 11.22 12.73 5.02
C ASN A 187 11.20 14.17 5.52
N SER A 188 10.15 14.96 5.21
CA SER A 188 10.04 16.35 5.68
C SER A 188 9.95 16.42 7.21
N PHE A 189 9.18 15.53 7.85
CA PHE A 189 9.10 15.47 9.30
C PHE A 189 10.43 15.05 9.97
N LYS A 190 11.23 14.19 9.33
CA LYS A 190 12.57 13.85 9.84
C LYS A 190 13.54 15.03 9.78
N TRP A 191 13.41 15.88 8.78
CA TRP A 191 14.18 17.12 8.68
C TRP A 191 13.84 18.09 9.80
N LEU A 192 12.56 18.23 10.15
CA LEU A 192 12.11 19.09 11.26
C LEU A 192 12.60 18.63 12.64
N LYS A 193 12.86 17.33 12.80
CA LYS A 193 13.33 16.74 14.08
C LYS A 193 14.85 16.76 14.26
N LYS A 194 15.64 17.21 13.28
CA LYS A 194 17.08 17.39 13.51
C LYS A 194 17.28 18.62 14.39
N PRO A 195 17.81 18.50 15.63
CA PRO A 195 18.18 19.68 16.39
C PRO A 195 19.18 20.47 15.54
N LYS A 196 18.95 21.77 15.39
CA LYS A 196 19.98 22.68 14.89
C LYS A 196 21.17 22.51 15.83
N GLN A 197 22.23 21.84 15.37
CA GLN A 197 23.50 21.91 16.05
C GLN A 197 23.98 23.36 15.87
N GLN A 198 23.72 24.17 16.88
CA GLN A 198 24.34 25.48 17.10
C GLN A 198 25.56 25.27 17.97
#